data_AF-A0A0V0HQJ2-F1
#
_entry.id   AF-A0A0V0HQJ2-F1
#
_cell.length_a   1.000
_cell.length_b   1.000
_cell.length_c   1.000
_cell.angle_alpha   90.00
_cell.angle_beta   90.00
_cell.angle_gamma   90.00
#
_symmetry.space_group_name_H-M   'P 1'
#
loop_
_entity.id
_entity.type
_entity.pdbx_description
1 polymer ?
#
loop_
_entity_poly.entity_id
_entity_poly.type
_entity_poly.pdbx_seq_one_letter_code
_entity_poly.pdbx_strand_id
1 'polypeptide(L)'
;MPPKPDPISSGETPQTVPLAPPPRSVEEHRVGPNQEHGHNEEAMLEQRLIKLIELMASRRHNSTLSNISFEIGRPSLEPTPEMRRNPENPYSRFSIDELFKMEIRSVSNNMANTEQMAQITADIAGLGVPTEHVAGVILKVVIMCASVSSSVYLDPAGTVEFPTGAVPLDSIIAIMKNRAGLRKVCRLYAPVVWNYMLVQNRPPSDWQAMGYQWNARFAAFDTFDYVTNGAAIQPVEGLIRRPTPEETIAHNAHKSMAIDKSNRNERLANTNVEYTGGMLGAEIVRNHRNAINQ
;
A
#
# COMPACT_ATOMS: atom_id res chain seq x y z
N MET A 1 -44.31 -32.55 -30.04
CA MET A 1 -44.14 -32.32 -31.49
C MET A 1 -43.19 -31.15 -31.72
N PRO A 2 -42.47 -31.08 -32.85
CA PRO A 2 -41.01 -31.12 -32.77
C PRO A 2 -40.27 -29.88 -33.29
N PRO A 3 -39.00 -29.67 -32.91
CA PRO A 3 -38.05 -28.89 -33.70
C PRO A 3 -37.47 -29.75 -34.84
N LYS A 4 -37.47 -29.25 -36.08
CA LYS A 4 -36.83 -29.83 -37.29
C LYS A 4 -37.01 -28.85 -38.47
N PRO A 5 -36.18 -28.91 -39.53
CA PRO A 5 -34.72 -29.09 -39.55
C PRO A 5 -34.00 -28.08 -40.49
N ASP A 6 -32.69 -27.91 -40.34
CA ASP A 6 -31.82 -27.34 -41.38
C ASP A 6 -31.41 -28.41 -42.43
N PRO A 7 -31.20 -28.04 -43.70
CA PRO A 7 -30.50 -28.86 -44.68
C PRO A 7 -29.10 -28.31 -45.05
N ILE A 8 -28.05 -28.98 -44.54
CA ILE A 8 -26.91 -29.60 -45.26
C ILE A 8 -26.68 -29.05 -46.69
N SER A 9 -25.52 -28.50 -47.11
CA SER A 9 -24.22 -29.16 -47.34
C SER A 9 -23.16 -28.11 -47.79
N SER A 10 -21.84 -28.33 -48.01
CA SER A 10 -20.94 -29.51 -48.06
C SER A 10 -19.50 -29.13 -47.65
N GLY A 11 -18.74 -30.11 -47.12
CA GLY A 11 -17.30 -30.30 -47.41
C GLY A 11 -16.29 -29.68 -46.42
N GLU A 12 -15.24 -30.38 -45.97
CA GLU A 12 -14.84 -31.79 -46.17
C GLU A 12 -13.96 -32.24 -44.97
N THR A 13 -13.92 -33.54 -44.66
CA THR A 13 -13.31 -34.14 -43.45
C THR A 13 -12.11 -35.06 -43.84
N PRO A 14 -11.48 -35.91 -42.98
CA PRO A 14 -11.50 -36.05 -41.51
C PRO A 14 -10.10 -36.14 -40.84
N GLN A 15 -10.08 -36.32 -39.51
CA GLN A 15 -8.89 -36.61 -38.70
C GLN A 15 -8.43 -38.08 -38.75
N THR A 16 -7.17 -38.30 -38.34
CA THR A 16 -6.45 -39.57 -38.20
C THR A 16 -6.60 -40.22 -36.81
N VAL A 17 -6.64 -41.57 -36.72
CA VAL A 17 -5.87 -42.41 -35.75
C VAL A 17 -5.80 -43.89 -36.28
N PRO A 18 -5.15 -44.89 -35.64
CA PRO A 18 -3.88 -45.50 -36.11
C PRO A 18 -4.00 -46.97 -36.59
N LEU A 19 -2.90 -47.54 -37.12
CA LEU A 19 -2.67 -49.00 -37.13
C LEU A 19 -1.18 -49.36 -37.28
N ALA A 20 -0.81 -50.53 -36.72
CA ALA A 20 0.56 -51.06 -36.61
C ALA A 20 0.81 -52.19 -37.67
N PRO A 21 1.99 -52.86 -37.74
CA PRO A 21 2.68 -53.03 -39.03
C PRO A 21 2.77 -54.46 -39.58
N PRO A 22 3.14 -54.62 -40.88
CA PRO A 22 3.66 -55.87 -41.46
C PRO A 22 5.22 -55.90 -41.56
N PRO A 23 5.84 -57.07 -41.84
CA PRO A 23 7.27 -57.31 -41.55
C PRO A 23 8.27 -57.15 -42.73
N ARG A 24 9.55 -57.34 -42.40
CA ARG A 24 10.77 -57.13 -43.21
C ARG A 24 10.96 -58.07 -44.41
N SER A 25 11.63 -57.52 -45.43
CA SER A 25 12.67 -58.17 -46.27
C SER A 25 13.81 -57.14 -46.47
N VAL A 26 15.03 -57.29 -45.92
CA VAL A 26 16.26 -57.82 -46.59
C VAL A 26 16.27 -57.62 -48.12
N GLU A 27 17.30 -57.07 -48.79
CA GLU A 27 18.70 -56.67 -48.50
C GLU A 27 18.98 -55.26 -49.14
N GLU A 28 20.12 -54.56 -49.09
CA GLU A 28 21.55 -54.94 -49.02
C GLU A 28 22.42 -53.73 -48.57
N HIS A 29 23.72 -53.94 -48.30
CA HIS A 29 24.66 -52.92 -47.75
C HIS A 29 25.13 -51.84 -48.75
N ARG A 30 25.31 -50.59 -48.27
CA ARG A 30 26.57 -49.83 -48.42
C ARG A 30 26.68 -48.63 -47.46
N VAL A 31 27.93 -48.31 -47.07
CA VAL A 31 28.30 -47.38 -46.00
C VAL A 31 28.63 -45.98 -46.56
N GLY A 32 28.18 -44.91 -45.89
CA GLY A 32 28.55 -43.51 -46.18
C GLY A 32 27.87 -42.53 -45.21
N PRO A 33 28.53 -41.43 -44.77
CA PRO A 33 28.15 -40.71 -43.54
C PRO A 33 27.12 -39.60 -43.74
N ASN A 34 26.18 -39.44 -42.81
CA ASN A 34 25.29 -38.27 -42.71
C ASN A 34 24.64 -38.11 -41.32
N GLN A 35 25.45 -37.85 -40.28
CA GLN A 35 24.95 -37.49 -38.94
C GLN A 35 25.31 -36.06 -38.48
N GLU A 36 26.23 -35.37 -39.16
CA GLU A 36 26.67 -34.02 -38.76
C GLU A 36 25.72 -32.89 -39.25
N HIS A 37 24.86 -33.15 -40.22
CA HIS A 37 23.94 -32.13 -40.75
C HIS A 37 22.76 -31.84 -39.81
N GLY A 38 22.20 -32.86 -39.14
CA GLY A 38 21.03 -32.71 -38.26
C GLY A 38 21.31 -31.87 -37.01
N HIS A 39 22.42 -32.13 -36.30
CA HIS A 39 22.79 -31.33 -35.12
C HIS A 39 23.13 -29.88 -35.46
N ASN A 40 23.66 -29.60 -36.66
CA ASN A 40 23.90 -28.22 -37.09
C ASN A 40 22.60 -27.46 -37.35
N GLU A 41 21.58 -28.09 -37.95
CA GLU A 41 20.26 -27.48 -38.10
C GLU A 41 19.57 -27.26 -36.76
N GLU A 42 19.63 -28.25 -35.86
CA GLU A 42 19.03 -28.20 -34.52
C GLU A 42 19.68 -27.08 -33.67
N ALA A 43 21.02 -27.01 -33.61
CA ALA A 43 21.74 -25.93 -32.95
C ALA A 43 21.49 -24.55 -33.59
N MET A 44 21.32 -24.48 -34.92
CA MET A 44 20.98 -23.23 -35.60
C MET A 44 19.54 -22.77 -35.28
N LEU A 45 18.61 -23.71 -35.13
CA LEU A 45 17.24 -23.45 -34.69
C LEU A 45 17.21 -23.00 -33.22
N GLU A 46 17.98 -23.62 -32.33
CA GLU A 46 18.14 -23.19 -30.93
C GLU A 46 18.72 -21.78 -30.82
N GLN A 47 19.80 -21.48 -31.56
CA GLN A 47 20.37 -20.12 -31.59
C GLN A 47 19.38 -19.08 -32.13
N ARG A 48 18.54 -19.46 -33.11
CA ARG A 48 17.49 -18.61 -33.67
C ARG A 48 16.33 -18.42 -32.69
N LEU A 49 15.99 -19.45 -31.91
CA LEU A 49 15.01 -19.40 -30.82
C LEU A 49 15.49 -18.50 -29.69
N ILE A 50 16.75 -18.63 -29.26
CA ILE A 50 17.36 -17.79 -28.21
C ILE A 50 17.37 -16.32 -28.66
N LYS A 51 17.82 -16.02 -29.89
CA LYS A 51 17.75 -14.66 -30.47
C LYS A 51 16.32 -14.14 -30.58
N LEU A 52 15.33 -14.99 -30.87
CA LEU A 52 13.92 -14.59 -30.90
C LEU A 52 13.39 -14.29 -29.49
N ILE A 53 13.76 -15.09 -28.48
CA ILE A 53 13.42 -14.86 -27.07
C ILE A 53 14.05 -13.55 -26.58
N GLU A 54 15.32 -13.31 -26.91
CA GLU A 54 16.02 -12.06 -26.61
C GLU A 54 15.34 -10.85 -27.26
N LEU A 55 15.04 -10.92 -28.57
CA LEU A 55 14.31 -9.87 -29.31
C LEU A 55 12.91 -9.62 -28.71
N MET A 56 12.18 -10.68 -28.32
CA MET A 56 10.88 -10.57 -27.68
C MET A 56 10.96 -10.02 -26.25
N ALA A 57 12.03 -10.33 -25.51
CA ALA A 57 12.32 -9.74 -24.20
C ALA A 57 12.69 -8.25 -24.33
N SER A 58 13.55 -7.89 -25.29
CA SER A 58 13.85 -6.50 -25.64
C SER A 58 12.62 -5.75 -26.16
N ARG A 59 11.63 -6.42 -26.77
CA ARG A 59 10.36 -5.79 -27.17
C ARG A 59 9.34 -5.67 -26.04
N ARG A 60 9.53 -6.31 -24.88
CA ARG A 60 8.70 -6.14 -23.67
C ARG A 60 9.03 -4.84 -22.93
N HIS A 61 8.95 -3.71 -23.64
CA HIS A 61 8.76 -2.42 -22.98
C HIS A 61 7.27 -2.31 -22.62
N ASN A 62 6.95 -2.25 -21.32
CA ASN A 62 5.58 -2.01 -20.85
C ASN A 62 5.19 -0.52 -20.86
N SER A 63 5.90 0.30 -21.64
CA SER A 63 5.72 1.74 -21.72
C SER A 63 4.73 2.12 -22.82
N THR A 64 3.45 2.22 -22.45
CA THR A 64 2.43 2.90 -23.26
C THR A 64 2.72 4.40 -23.24
N LEU A 65 3.64 4.87 -24.10
CA LEU A 65 4.06 6.26 -24.18
C LEU A 65 2.99 7.14 -24.87
N SER A 66 1.91 7.44 -24.15
CA SER A 66 0.99 8.53 -24.49
C SER A 66 1.52 9.86 -23.93
N ASN A 67 1.52 10.91 -24.75
CA ASN A 67 2.05 12.25 -24.45
C ASN A 67 3.57 12.32 -24.14
N ILE A 68 4.41 11.94 -25.12
CA ILE A 68 5.78 12.45 -25.20
C ILE A 68 5.74 13.90 -25.70
N SER A 69 5.34 14.84 -24.84
CA SER A 69 5.53 16.27 -25.12
C SER A 69 7.01 16.62 -24.95
N PHE A 70 7.75 16.68 -26.06
CA PHE A 70 9.01 17.40 -26.30
C PHE A 70 9.76 18.05 -25.10
N GLU A 71 10.32 17.26 -24.17
CA GLU A 71 11.24 17.78 -23.14
C GLU A 71 12.66 17.17 -23.18
N ILE A 72 12.87 16.04 -23.89
CA ILE A 72 14.21 15.47 -24.10
C ILE A 72 14.93 16.25 -25.22
N GLY A 73 15.42 17.45 -24.93
CA GLY A 73 16.33 18.19 -25.81
C GLY A 73 16.05 19.69 -26.00
N ARG A 74 15.05 20.28 -25.35
CA ARG A 74 14.93 21.75 -25.32
C ARG A 74 15.90 22.31 -24.26
N PRO A 75 16.78 23.27 -24.58
CA PRO A 75 17.48 23.99 -23.52
C PRO A 75 16.45 24.68 -22.63
N SER A 76 16.67 24.65 -21.30
CA SER A 76 15.81 25.35 -20.34
C SER A 76 15.65 26.80 -20.80
N LEU A 77 14.41 27.21 -21.12
CA LEU A 77 14.13 28.58 -21.54
C LEU A 77 14.38 29.50 -20.35
N GLU A 78 15.56 30.09 -20.26
CA GLU A 78 15.80 31.10 -19.26
C GLU A 78 14.91 32.32 -19.56
N PRO A 79 14.08 32.79 -18.61
CA PRO A 79 13.27 33.98 -18.82
C PRO A 79 14.16 35.20 -19.12
N THR A 80 13.60 36.18 -19.82
CA THR A 80 14.29 37.45 -20.12
C THR A 80 14.74 38.12 -18.82
N PRO A 81 15.83 38.94 -18.83
CA PRO A 81 16.38 39.53 -17.60
C PRO A 81 15.36 40.31 -16.76
N GLU A 82 14.36 40.94 -17.39
CA GLU A 82 13.26 41.67 -16.73
C GLU A 82 12.24 40.74 -16.03
N MET A 83 12.10 39.50 -16.51
CA MET A 83 11.27 38.46 -15.89
C MET A 83 12.03 37.61 -14.87
N ARG A 84 13.36 37.76 -14.75
CA ARG A 84 14.13 37.08 -13.71
C ARG A 84 13.88 37.73 -12.35
N ARG A 85 13.61 36.89 -11.36
CA ARG A 85 13.46 37.32 -9.97
C ARG A 85 14.78 37.93 -9.44
N ASN A 86 14.73 39.16 -8.91
CA ASN A 86 15.77 39.63 -8.00
C ASN A 86 15.57 38.94 -6.64
N PRO A 87 16.52 38.11 -6.16
CA PRO A 87 16.38 37.40 -4.88
C PRO A 87 16.31 38.32 -3.66
N GLU A 88 16.79 39.56 -3.76
CA GLU A 88 16.82 40.56 -2.68
C GLU A 88 15.42 41.14 -2.37
N ASN A 89 14.51 41.16 -3.35
CA ASN A 89 13.17 41.71 -3.18
C ASN A 89 12.17 40.59 -2.82
N PRO A 90 11.61 40.56 -1.59
CA PRO A 90 10.61 39.56 -1.20
C PRO A 90 9.26 39.69 -1.93
N TYR A 91 8.99 40.83 -2.58
CA TYR A 91 7.79 41.08 -3.38
C TYR A 91 7.98 40.79 -4.88
N SER A 92 9.10 40.18 -5.26
CA SER A 92 9.32 39.69 -6.62
C SER A 92 8.32 38.57 -6.97
N ARG A 93 7.87 38.55 -8.23
CA ARG A 93 6.94 37.52 -8.72
C ARG A 93 7.71 36.23 -9.01
N PHE A 94 7.25 35.11 -8.47
CA PHE A 94 7.76 33.78 -8.82
C PHE A 94 7.22 33.33 -10.18
N SER A 95 8.07 32.67 -10.98
CA SER A 95 7.65 32.02 -12.22
C SER A 95 7.13 30.60 -11.96
N ILE A 96 6.30 30.07 -12.86
CA ILE A 96 5.76 28.71 -12.73
C ILE A 96 6.88 27.64 -12.78
N ASP A 97 7.96 27.91 -13.53
CA ASP A 97 9.15 27.05 -13.63
C ASP A 97 10.00 27.10 -12.34
N GLU A 98 10.14 28.26 -11.71
CA GLU A 98 10.80 28.40 -10.40
C GLU A 98 9.99 27.66 -9.31
N LEU A 99 8.65 27.74 -9.34
CA LEU A 99 7.76 26.97 -8.45
C LEU A 99 7.83 25.46 -8.71
N PHE A 100 7.98 25.03 -9.97
CA PHE A 100 8.15 23.62 -10.31
C PHE A 100 9.50 23.05 -9.83
N LYS A 101 10.55 23.87 -9.83
CA LYS A 101 11.88 23.53 -9.29
C LYS A 101 11.95 23.55 -7.76
N MET A 102 10.97 24.14 -7.07
CA MET A 102 10.89 24.12 -5.60
C MET A 102 10.29 22.81 -5.10
N GLU A 103 11.15 21.85 -4.75
CA GLU A 103 10.75 20.59 -4.11
C GLU A 103 10.26 20.79 -2.66
N ILE A 104 9.01 21.22 -2.50
CA ILE A 104 8.36 21.32 -1.19
C ILE A 104 7.95 19.91 -0.73
N ARG A 105 8.63 19.41 0.30
CA ARG A 105 8.23 18.15 0.97
C ARG A 105 6.93 18.36 1.75
N SER A 106 6.04 17.39 1.66
CA SER A 106 4.84 17.30 2.48
C SER A 106 5.21 17.08 3.95
N VAL A 107 4.74 17.95 4.85
CA VAL A 107 5.02 17.89 6.30
C VAL A 107 3.70 17.89 7.07
N SER A 108 3.62 17.14 8.18
CA SER A 108 2.45 17.14 9.06
C SER A 108 2.82 17.01 10.54
N ASN A 109 2.44 18.02 11.33
CA ASN A 109 2.68 18.09 12.78
C ASN A 109 1.98 16.97 13.59
N ASN A 110 1.04 16.27 12.94
CA ASN A 110 0.23 15.18 13.50
C ASN A 110 0.87 13.79 13.36
N MET A 111 2.05 13.69 12.76
CA MET A 111 2.85 12.47 12.61
C MET A 111 4.19 12.58 13.37
N ALA A 112 4.93 11.48 13.43
CA ALA A 112 6.25 11.46 14.08
C ALA A 112 7.32 12.10 13.18
N ASN A 113 8.16 12.97 13.74
CA ASN A 113 9.29 13.57 13.02
C ASN A 113 10.42 12.54 12.81
N THR A 114 11.28 12.79 11.81
CA THR A 114 12.46 11.95 11.52
C THR A 114 13.39 11.79 12.73
N GLU A 115 13.60 12.86 13.49
CA GLU A 115 14.39 12.83 14.74
C GLU A 115 13.75 11.89 15.79
N GLN A 116 12.44 12.00 16.00
CA GLN A 116 11.72 11.14 16.93
C GLN A 116 11.77 9.68 16.50
N MET A 117 11.70 9.40 15.19
CA MET A 117 11.85 8.06 14.66
C MET A 117 13.27 7.53 14.86
N ALA A 118 14.30 8.35 14.66
CA ALA A 118 15.69 7.98 14.92
C ALA A 118 15.93 7.64 16.41
N GLN A 119 15.35 8.43 17.33
CA GLN A 119 15.37 8.14 18.77
C GLN A 119 14.65 6.82 19.09
N ILE A 120 13.45 6.59 18.53
CA ILE A 120 12.71 5.33 18.69
C ILE A 120 13.51 4.13 18.17
N THR A 121 14.16 4.24 17.01
CA THR A 121 14.99 3.14 16.47
C THR A 121 16.23 2.87 17.31
N ALA A 122 16.85 3.90 17.88
CA ALA A 122 18.00 3.76 18.76
C ALA A 122 17.61 3.12 20.11
N ASP A 123 16.50 3.57 20.71
CA ASP A 123 15.97 3.00 21.96
C ASP A 123 15.56 1.52 21.77
N ILE A 124 14.92 1.16 20.65
CA ILE A 124 14.56 -0.24 20.33
C ILE A 124 15.80 -1.11 20.08
N ALA A 125 16.83 -0.58 19.40
CA ALA A 125 18.11 -1.28 19.28
C ALA A 125 18.79 -1.48 20.65
N GLY A 126 18.65 -0.51 21.57
CA GLY A 126 19.08 -0.61 22.96
C GLY A 126 18.39 -1.71 23.78
N LEU A 127 17.19 -2.16 23.37
CA LEU A 127 16.53 -3.35 23.94
C LEU A 127 17.11 -4.69 23.43
N GLY A 128 18.13 -4.66 22.57
CA GLY A 128 18.76 -5.86 22.00
C GLY A 128 18.15 -6.35 20.68
N VAL A 129 17.30 -5.55 20.03
CA VAL A 129 16.79 -5.87 18.68
C VAL A 129 17.86 -5.55 17.63
N PRO A 130 18.26 -6.49 16.75
CA PRO A 130 19.18 -6.22 15.65
C PRO A 130 18.67 -5.10 14.74
N THR A 131 19.54 -4.17 14.33
CA THR A 131 19.18 -2.97 13.55
C THR A 131 18.42 -3.30 12.26
N GLU A 132 18.76 -4.41 11.61
CA GLU A 132 18.08 -4.94 10.41
C GLU A 132 16.60 -5.28 10.65
N HIS A 133 16.23 -5.63 11.88
CA HIS A 133 14.87 -6.08 12.25
C HIS A 133 14.04 -4.99 12.93
N VAL A 134 14.64 -3.88 13.38
CA VAL A 134 13.94 -2.78 14.07
C VAL A 134 12.75 -2.26 13.25
N ALA A 135 12.92 -2.02 11.95
CA ALA A 135 11.83 -1.56 11.08
C ALA A 135 10.69 -2.58 10.97
N GLY A 136 11.02 -3.88 10.90
CA GLY A 136 10.03 -4.96 10.89
C GLY A 136 9.29 -5.11 12.22
N VAL A 137 9.98 -4.93 13.34
CA VAL A 137 9.39 -4.91 14.69
C VAL A 137 8.43 -3.72 14.83
N ILE A 138 8.84 -2.50 14.43
CA ILE A 138 7.98 -1.32 14.42
C ILE A 138 6.72 -1.56 13.59
N LEU A 139 6.85 -2.13 12.39
CA LEU A 139 5.72 -2.42 11.52
C LEU A 139 4.76 -3.45 12.16
N LYS A 140 5.26 -4.52 12.78
CA LYS A 140 4.44 -5.50 13.53
C LYS A 140 3.67 -4.83 14.67
N VAL A 141 4.33 -3.95 15.45
CA VAL A 141 3.68 -3.18 16.52
C VAL A 141 2.55 -2.31 15.97
N VAL A 142 2.78 -1.58 14.88
CA VAL A 142 1.74 -0.72 14.30
C VAL A 142 0.57 -1.52 13.72
N ILE A 143 0.84 -2.69 13.10
CA ILE A 143 -0.22 -3.61 12.64
C ILE A 143 -1.08 -4.10 13.82
N MET A 144 -0.47 -4.43 14.96
CA MET A 144 -1.21 -4.79 16.19
C MET A 144 -2.05 -3.60 16.71
N CYS A 145 -1.49 -2.39 16.71
CA CYS A 145 -2.20 -1.17 17.10
C CYS A 145 -3.37 -0.82 16.16
N ALA A 146 -3.36 -1.29 14.91
CA ALA A 146 -4.50 -1.13 14.01
C ALA A 146 -5.70 -2.02 14.39
N SER A 147 -5.44 -3.21 14.95
CA SER A 147 -6.50 -4.13 15.39
C SER A 147 -7.08 -3.80 16.77
N VAL A 148 -6.25 -3.29 17.70
CA VAL A 148 -6.68 -3.02 19.09
C VAL A 148 -7.03 -1.54 19.28
N SER A 149 -6.03 -0.66 19.31
CA SER A 149 -6.15 0.81 19.28
C SER A 149 -4.76 1.43 19.21
N SER A 150 -4.68 2.74 18.94
CA SER A 150 -3.48 3.57 19.07
C SER A 150 -3.56 4.57 20.24
N SER A 151 -4.42 4.30 21.23
CA SER A 151 -4.64 5.16 22.40
C SER A 151 -3.42 5.28 23.32
N VAL A 152 -3.31 6.41 24.03
CA VAL A 152 -2.32 6.61 25.11
C VAL A 152 -2.58 5.64 26.26
N TYR A 153 -3.85 5.41 26.58
CA TYR A 153 -4.33 4.50 27.62
C TYR A 153 -4.45 3.04 27.16
N LEU A 154 -3.91 2.67 26.00
CA LEU A 154 -3.81 1.28 25.58
C LEU A 154 -2.89 0.52 26.56
N ASP A 155 -3.37 -0.60 27.09
CA ASP A 155 -2.60 -1.61 27.80
C ASP A 155 -2.21 -2.75 26.83
N PRO A 156 -0.93 -2.85 26.43
CA PRO A 156 -0.51 -3.74 25.35
C PRO A 156 -0.01 -5.11 25.85
N ALA A 157 -0.92 -6.09 25.89
CA ALA A 157 -0.54 -7.48 26.15
C ALA A 157 0.12 -8.14 24.92
N GLY A 158 1.25 -8.82 25.13
CA GLY A 158 1.88 -9.71 24.14
C GLY A 158 3.38 -9.48 23.91
N THR A 159 3.91 -10.19 22.92
CA THR A 159 5.33 -10.14 22.50
C THR A 159 5.42 -9.93 20.99
N VAL A 160 6.52 -9.35 20.53
CA VAL A 160 6.86 -9.27 19.10
C VAL A 160 8.07 -10.15 18.83
N GLU A 161 7.86 -11.19 18.04
CA GLU A 161 8.93 -12.12 17.62
C GLU A 161 9.69 -11.60 16.39
N PHE A 162 10.99 -11.86 16.37
CA PHE A 162 11.91 -11.68 15.26
C PHE A 162 12.85 -12.91 15.18
N PRO A 163 13.57 -13.14 14.08
CA PRO A 163 14.34 -14.38 13.89
C PRO A 163 15.33 -14.72 15.02
N THR A 164 15.83 -13.71 15.73
CA THR A 164 16.84 -13.84 16.78
C THR A 164 16.27 -13.81 18.21
N GLY A 165 14.95 -13.63 18.40
CA GLY A 165 14.35 -13.55 19.73
C GLY A 165 12.95 -12.90 19.77
N ALA A 166 12.49 -12.57 20.98
CA ALA A 166 11.22 -11.89 21.20
C ALA A 166 11.39 -10.76 22.22
N VAL A 167 10.69 -9.64 22.00
CA VAL A 167 10.65 -8.50 22.93
C VAL A 167 9.21 -8.25 23.38
N PRO A 168 8.96 -7.92 24.67
CA PRO A 168 7.63 -7.56 25.14
C PRO A 168 7.08 -6.32 24.42
N LEU A 169 5.81 -6.40 24.02
CA LEU A 169 5.13 -5.35 23.27
C LEU A 169 5.05 -4.03 24.06
N ASP A 170 4.86 -4.13 25.38
CA ASP A 170 4.78 -2.99 26.30
C ASP A 170 6.04 -2.12 26.27
N SER A 171 7.24 -2.70 26.36
CA SER A 171 8.48 -1.91 26.32
C SER A 171 8.65 -1.09 25.05
N ILE A 172 8.27 -1.65 23.89
CA ILE A 172 8.32 -0.94 22.60
C ILE A 172 7.27 0.18 22.55
N ILE A 173 6.05 -0.10 23.02
CA ILE A 173 4.96 0.88 23.03
C ILE A 173 5.22 2.00 24.05
N ALA A 174 5.85 1.71 25.19
CA ALA A 174 6.31 2.70 26.16
C ALA A 174 7.34 3.66 25.54
N ILE A 175 8.34 3.14 24.80
CA ILE A 175 9.29 3.96 24.03
C ILE A 175 8.55 4.87 23.03
N MET A 176 7.65 4.31 22.22
CA MET A 176 6.87 5.09 21.24
C MET A 176 5.99 6.17 21.90
N LYS A 177 5.34 5.85 23.02
CA LYS A 177 4.56 6.80 23.84
C LYS A 177 5.44 7.94 24.35
N ASN A 178 6.62 7.64 24.90
CA ASN A 178 7.53 8.61 25.51
C ASN A 178 8.19 9.57 24.49
N ARG A 179 8.48 9.12 23.27
CA ARG A 179 9.21 9.95 22.26
C ARG A 179 8.30 10.78 21.35
N ALA A 180 7.18 10.21 20.88
CA ALA A 180 6.32 10.84 19.88
C ALA A 180 4.81 10.74 20.16
N GLY A 181 4.39 9.76 20.97
CA GLY A 181 3.00 9.35 21.12
C GLY A 181 2.62 8.28 20.10
N LEU A 182 2.08 7.16 20.58
CA LEU A 182 1.78 5.95 19.78
C LEU A 182 1.00 6.26 18.49
N ARG A 183 -0.05 7.09 18.58
CA ARG A 183 -0.88 7.48 17.44
C ARG A 183 -0.12 8.27 16.36
N LYS A 184 0.91 9.06 16.69
CA LYS A 184 1.73 9.77 15.70
C LYS A 184 2.58 8.80 14.87
N VAL A 185 3.12 7.77 15.51
CA VAL A 185 3.86 6.68 14.85
C VAL A 185 2.90 5.85 13.97
N CYS A 186 1.73 5.48 14.51
CA CYS A 186 0.74 4.69 13.75
C CYS A 186 0.16 5.43 12.53
N ARG A 187 0.13 6.78 12.56
CA ARG A 187 -0.26 7.60 11.39
C ARG A 187 0.80 7.60 10.29
N LEU A 188 2.08 7.66 10.66
CA LEU A 188 3.19 7.63 9.70
C LEU A 188 3.20 6.34 8.85
N TYR A 189 2.82 5.21 9.45
CA TYR A 189 2.78 3.90 8.78
C TYR A 189 1.38 3.53 8.23
N ALA A 190 0.37 4.40 8.32
CA ALA A 190 -1.01 4.08 7.93
C ALA A 190 -1.17 3.55 6.48
N PRO A 191 -0.48 4.08 5.44
CA PRO A 191 -0.54 3.53 4.08
C PRO A 191 0.00 2.09 3.98
N VAL A 192 1.03 1.76 4.77
CA VAL A 192 1.64 0.41 4.79
C VAL A 192 0.71 -0.59 5.48
N VAL A 193 0.09 -0.19 6.60
CA VAL A 193 -0.93 -1.00 7.31
C VAL A 193 -2.14 -1.27 6.41
N TRP A 194 -2.60 -0.25 5.68
CA TRP A 194 -3.68 -0.39 4.71
C TRP A 194 -3.38 -1.45 3.65
N ASN A 195 -2.21 -1.37 3.00
CA ASN A 195 -1.79 -2.39 2.05
C ASN A 195 -1.69 -3.77 2.72
N TYR A 196 -1.12 -3.88 3.92
CA TYR A 196 -1.03 -5.15 4.65
C TYR A 196 -2.40 -5.81 4.87
N MET A 197 -3.40 -5.05 5.33
CA MET A 197 -4.76 -5.57 5.55
C MET A 197 -5.42 -6.06 4.26
N LEU A 198 -5.15 -5.38 3.13
CA LEU A 198 -5.66 -5.77 1.83
C LEU A 198 -4.96 -7.01 1.27
N VAL A 199 -3.63 -7.10 1.34
CA VAL A 199 -2.85 -8.28 0.90
C VAL A 199 -3.27 -9.53 1.67
N GLN A 200 -3.42 -9.41 3.00
CA GLN A 200 -3.82 -10.52 3.85
C GLN A 200 -5.33 -10.78 3.83
N ASN A 201 -6.13 -9.88 3.23
CA ASN A 201 -7.60 -9.85 3.32
C ASN A 201 -8.12 -9.93 4.77
N ARG A 202 -7.40 -9.32 5.71
CA ARG A 202 -7.69 -9.33 7.15
C ARG A 202 -8.08 -7.92 7.60
N PRO A 203 -9.35 -7.67 7.98
CA PRO A 203 -9.74 -6.41 8.60
C PRO A 203 -9.19 -6.31 10.04
N PRO A 204 -9.17 -5.10 10.65
CA PRO A 204 -8.90 -4.90 12.07
C PRO A 204 -9.81 -5.76 12.94
N SER A 205 -9.29 -6.43 13.98
CA SER A 205 -10.04 -7.45 14.74
C SER A 205 -11.41 -6.98 15.25
N ASP A 206 -11.48 -5.79 15.83
CA ASP A 206 -12.69 -5.28 16.51
C ASP A 206 -13.67 -4.51 15.59
N TRP A 207 -13.53 -4.63 14.26
CA TRP A 207 -14.35 -3.90 13.27
C TRP A 207 -15.86 -4.03 13.50
N GLN A 208 -16.33 -5.22 13.89
CA GLN A 208 -17.74 -5.50 14.14
C GLN A 208 -18.22 -4.88 15.46
N ALA A 209 -17.38 -4.88 16.50
CA ALA A 209 -17.68 -4.27 17.80
C ALA A 209 -17.76 -2.73 17.70
N MET A 210 -16.97 -2.14 16.79
CA MET A 210 -17.05 -0.72 16.42
C MET A 210 -18.28 -0.37 15.55
N GLY A 211 -19.06 -1.36 15.11
CA GLY A 211 -20.28 -1.15 14.33
C GLY A 211 -20.07 -0.83 12.84
N TYR A 212 -18.91 -1.14 12.26
CA TYR A 212 -18.67 -0.93 10.83
C TYR A 212 -19.46 -1.93 9.98
N GLN A 213 -19.96 -1.47 8.84
CA GLN A 213 -20.57 -2.32 7.83
C GLN A 213 -19.52 -3.21 7.15
N TRP A 214 -19.94 -4.36 6.61
CA TRP A 214 -19.03 -5.36 6.02
C TRP A 214 -18.17 -4.80 4.87
N ASN A 215 -18.73 -3.92 4.04
CA ASN A 215 -18.02 -3.19 2.99
C ASN A 215 -16.99 -2.18 3.54
N ALA A 216 -17.30 -1.50 4.64
CA ALA A 216 -16.46 -0.49 5.27
C ALA A 216 -15.45 -1.05 6.31
N ARG A 217 -15.43 -2.37 6.54
CA ARG A 217 -14.64 -3.03 7.61
C ARG A 217 -13.14 -2.71 7.62
N PHE A 218 -12.53 -2.43 6.47
CA PHE A 218 -11.10 -2.09 6.38
C PHE A 218 -10.77 -0.69 6.91
N ALA A 219 -11.76 0.19 7.09
CA ALA A 219 -11.60 1.53 7.66
C ALA A 219 -11.71 1.58 9.19
N ALA A 220 -11.91 0.42 9.83
CA ALA A 220 -12.14 0.29 11.27
C ALA A 220 -10.85 0.34 12.12
N PHE A 221 -9.98 1.32 11.88
CA PHE A 221 -8.76 1.57 12.66
C PHE A 221 -8.46 3.06 12.81
N ASP A 222 -7.90 3.45 13.96
CA ASP A 222 -7.71 4.85 14.41
C ASP A 222 -6.98 5.80 13.44
N THR A 223 -6.15 5.28 12.52
CA THR A 223 -5.23 6.09 11.71
C THR A 223 -5.57 6.10 10.22
N PHE A 224 -6.75 5.61 9.86
CA PHE A 224 -7.27 5.58 8.49
C PHE A 224 -7.23 6.95 7.77
N ASP A 225 -7.49 8.06 8.49
CA ASP A 225 -7.37 9.44 7.97
C ASP A 225 -6.03 9.75 7.26
N TYR A 226 -4.95 9.01 7.58
CA TYR A 226 -3.60 9.24 7.08
C TYR A 226 -3.19 8.31 5.94
N VAL A 227 -4.05 7.37 5.50
CA VAL A 227 -3.78 6.46 4.39
C VAL A 227 -3.52 7.20 3.06
N THR A 228 -4.22 8.31 2.82
CA THR A 228 -4.06 9.16 1.64
C THR A 228 -3.07 10.31 1.83
N ASN A 229 -2.43 10.42 3.00
CA ASN A 229 -1.55 11.54 3.31
C ASN A 229 -0.18 11.36 2.65
N GLY A 230 0.19 12.28 1.75
CA GLY A 230 1.47 12.27 1.04
C GLY A 230 2.71 12.54 1.91
N ALA A 231 2.56 12.84 3.20
CA ALA A 231 3.67 12.92 4.15
C ALA A 231 3.88 11.62 4.98
N ALA A 232 2.97 10.65 4.85
CA ALA A 232 3.11 9.33 5.49
C ALA A 232 4.06 8.45 4.66
N ILE A 233 4.62 7.39 5.27
CA ILE A 233 5.47 6.43 4.55
C ILE A 233 4.58 5.69 3.53
N GLN A 234 4.81 5.97 2.26
CA GLN A 234 4.15 5.28 1.15
C GLN A 234 4.90 3.97 0.82
N PRO A 235 4.20 2.86 0.57
CA PRO A 235 4.80 1.63 0.06
C PRO A 235 5.35 1.85 -1.36
N VAL A 236 6.41 1.10 -1.73
CA VAL A 236 7.13 1.29 -3.00
C VAL A 236 6.28 1.08 -4.26
N GLU A 237 5.26 0.22 -4.20
CA GLU A 237 4.29 -0.02 -5.28
C GLU A 237 3.09 0.95 -5.26
N GLY A 238 3.00 1.80 -4.23
CA GLY A 238 1.82 2.62 -3.95
C GLY A 238 0.67 1.85 -3.30
N LEU A 239 -0.48 2.52 -3.15
CA LEU A 239 -1.68 1.97 -2.53
C LEU A 239 -2.37 0.97 -3.46
N ILE A 240 -2.61 -0.26 -3.00
CA ILE A 240 -3.26 -1.34 -3.80
C ILE A 240 -4.64 -0.92 -4.30
N ARG A 241 -5.40 -0.23 -3.44
CA ARG A 241 -6.57 0.55 -3.81
C ARG A 241 -6.64 1.79 -2.95
N ARG A 242 -7.28 2.85 -3.47
CA ARG A 242 -7.66 4.00 -2.65
C ARG A 242 -8.85 3.63 -1.75
N PRO A 243 -8.98 4.23 -0.56
CA PRO A 243 -10.18 4.08 0.25
C PRO A 243 -11.43 4.59 -0.48
N THR A 244 -12.57 3.96 -0.25
CA THR A 244 -13.84 4.38 -0.85
C THR A 244 -14.45 5.58 -0.09
N PRO A 245 -15.37 6.34 -0.73
CA PRO A 245 -16.12 7.37 -0.03
C PRO A 245 -16.92 6.82 1.16
N GLU A 246 -17.49 5.62 1.03
CA GLU A 246 -18.24 4.94 2.09
C GLU A 246 -17.36 4.60 3.31
N GLU A 247 -16.17 4.03 3.08
CA GLU A 247 -15.16 3.80 4.12
C GLU A 247 -14.78 5.10 4.83
N THR A 248 -14.64 6.19 4.07
CA THR A 248 -14.30 7.51 4.59
C THR A 248 -15.44 8.12 5.43
N ILE A 249 -16.69 7.96 5.01
CA ILE A 249 -17.86 8.41 5.77
C ILE A 249 -18.03 7.59 7.06
N ALA A 250 -17.92 6.26 6.97
CA ALA A 250 -18.00 5.36 8.11
C ALA A 250 -16.92 5.66 9.16
N HIS A 251 -15.67 5.86 8.73
CA HIS A 251 -14.58 6.22 9.63
C HIS A 251 -14.83 7.56 10.33
N ASN A 252 -15.21 8.61 9.58
CA ASN A 252 -15.49 9.92 10.17
C ASN A 252 -16.69 9.92 11.15
N ALA A 253 -17.72 9.12 10.86
CA ALA A 253 -18.85 8.93 11.76
C ALA A 253 -18.41 8.24 13.06
N HIS A 254 -17.68 7.13 12.97
CA HIS A 254 -17.16 6.41 14.14
C HIS A 254 -16.18 7.26 14.96
N LYS A 255 -15.24 7.94 14.30
CA LYS A 255 -14.30 8.89 14.92
C LYS A 255 -15.02 9.99 15.69
N SER A 256 -16.09 10.56 15.14
CA SER A 256 -16.91 11.55 15.84
C SER A 256 -17.52 10.94 17.10
N MET A 257 -18.20 9.79 16.98
CA MET A 257 -18.80 9.09 18.13
C MET A 257 -17.76 8.72 19.21
N ALA A 258 -16.55 8.33 18.82
CA ALA A 258 -15.46 8.01 19.75
C ALA A 258 -14.95 9.25 20.49
N ILE A 259 -14.77 10.37 19.79
CA ILE A 259 -14.42 11.67 20.39
C ILE A 259 -15.51 12.12 21.37
N ASP A 260 -16.78 11.99 20.99
CA ASP A 260 -17.91 12.34 21.87
C ASP A 260 -17.96 11.50 23.13
N LYS A 261 -17.70 10.18 23.00
CA LYS A 261 -17.63 9.25 24.13
C LYS A 261 -16.49 9.61 25.09
N SER A 262 -15.35 10.09 24.56
CA SER A 262 -14.22 10.60 25.35
C SER A 262 -14.56 11.93 26.04
N ASN A 263 -15.07 12.90 25.28
CA ASN A 263 -15.36 14.27 25.75
C ASN A 263 -16.42 14.33 26.87
N ARG A 264 -17.32 13.34 26.95
CA ARG A 264 -18.23 13.18 28.10
C ARG A 264 -17.49 13.20 29.44
N ASN A 265 -16.25 12.67 29.51
CA ASN A 265 -15.49 12.62 30.76
C ASN A 265 -14.79 13.95 31.12
N GLU A 266 -14.46 14.79 30.14
CA GLU A 266 -13.54 15.93 30.31
C GLU A 266 -14.24 17.30 30.43
N ARG A 267 -15.58 17.34 30.27
CA ARG A 267 -16.41 18.57 30.19
C ARG A 267 -16.13 19.62 31.28
N LEU A 268 -15.68 19.21 32.46
CA LEU A 268 -15.59 20.05 33.65
C LEU A 268 -14.22 20.74 33.83
N ALA A 269 -13.23 20.44 32.97
CA ALA A 269 -11.89 21.05 32.91
C ALA A 269 -11.05 21.01 34.22
N ASN A 270 -11.60 20.47 35.30
CA ASN A 270 -11.01 20.32 36.62
C ASN A 270 -11.52 19.01 37.22
N THR A 271 -10.64 18.23 37.85
CA THR A 271 -10.96 16.96 38.50
C THR A 271 -11.38 17.11 39.97
N ASN A 272 -11.24 18.30 40.56
CA ASN A 272 -11.65 18.57 41.94
C ASN A 272 -13.15 18.29 42.16
N VAL A 273 -13.46 17.64 43.28
CA VAL A 273 -14.83 17.21 43.64
C VAL A 273 -15.79 18.40 43.75
N GLU A 274 -15.31 19.57 44.16
CA GLU A 274 -16.09 20.82 44.24
C GLU A 274 -16.68 21.25 42.89
N TYR A 275 -15.96 20.99 41.79
CA TYR A 275 -16.39 21.37 40.43
C TYR A 275 -17.11 20.23 39.72
N THR A 276 -16.75 18.97 40.02
CA THR A 276 -17.34 17.80 39.36
C THR A 276 -18.59 17.27 40.04
N GLY A 277 -18.78 17.52 41.33
CA GLY A 277 -19.84 16.93 42.15
C GLY A 277 -19.76 15.39 42.21
N GLY A 278 -18.62 14.80 41.86
CA GLY A 278 -18.47 13.35 41.68
C GLY A 278 -19.18 12.80 40.43
N MET A 279 -19.68 13.65 39.53
CA MET A 279 -20.38 13.25 38.31
C MET A 279 -19.47 13.33 37.09
N LEU A 280 -19.47 12.26 36.30
CA LEU A 280 -18.91 12.27 34.94
C LEU A 280 -19.90 13.00 34.00
N GLY A 281 -19.40 13.67 32.98
CA GLY A 281 -20.18 14.69 32.25
C GLY A 281 -21.40 14.16 31.49
N ALA A 282 -22.35 15.06 31.28
CA ALA A 282 -23.68 14.77 30.75
C ALA A 282 -23.67 14.19 29.32
N GLU A 283 -24.74 13.44 29.01
CA GLU A 283 -24.97 12.91 27.66
C GLU A 283 -25.11 14.01 26.61
N ILE A 284 -24.36 13.85 25.51
CA ILE A 284 -24.47 14.71 24.32
C ILE A 284 -25.69 14.28 23.51
N VAL A 285 -26.81 14.99 23.71
CA VAL A 285 -28.04 14.79 22.92
C VAL A 285 -27.88 15.42 21.53
N ARG A 286 -27.90 14.60 20.47
CA ARG A 286 -27.91 15.07 19.08
C ARG A 286 -29.23 14.76 18.39
N ASN A 287 -29.86 15.79 17.82
CA ASN A 287 -31.07 15.62 17.04
C ASN A 287 -30.74 15.29 15.57
N HIS A 288 -30.46 14.01 15.30
CA HIS A 288 -30.16 13.52 13.95
C HIS A 288 -31.35 13.60 12.96
N ARG A 289 -32.59 13.79 13.44
CA ARG A 289 -33.78 13.86 12.57
C ARG A 289 -33.82 15.10 11.66
N ASN A 290 -33.14 16.18 12.05
CA ASN A 290 -33.12 17.41 11.25
C ASN A 290 -32.11 17.37 10.09
N ALA A 291 -31.24 16.36 10.00
CA ALA A 291 -30.19 16.26 8.98
C ALA A 291 -30.67 15.71 7.62
N ILE A 292 -31.92 15.21 7.55
CA ILE A 292 -32.52 14.60 6.34
C ILE A 292 -33.55 15.54 5.68
N ASN A 293 -33.85 16.69 6.30
CA ASN A 293 -34.92 17.61 5.90
C ASN A 293 -34.40 18.88 5.19
N GLN A 294 -33.34 18.76 4.38
CA GLN A 294 -32.83 19.81 3.48
C GLN A 294 -32.54 19.22 2.10
#